data_AF-A0A0D3E7K2-F1
#
_entry.id   AF-A0A0D3E7K2-F1
#
_cell.length_a   1.000
_cell.length_b   1.000
_cell.length_c   1.000
_cell.angle_alpha   90.00
_cell.angle_beta   90.00
_cell.angle_gamma   90.00
#
_symmetry.space_group_name_H-M   'P 1'
#
loop_
_entity.id
_entity.type
_entity.pdbx_description
1 polymer ?
#
loop_
_entity_poly.entity_id
_entity_poly.type
_entity_poly.pdbx_seq_one_letter_code
_entity_poly.pdbx_strand_id
1 'polypeptide(L)'
;MDVNPYRNFVDLLQSQQDSSLGLDSSGTHLFGSEANDVTNLEEDTPLQRKERRTWTPSDDIVLISLWLNTSKDPVVGNEQRSVAFWKRIATYFLASPKIAACDRREAAHCKKRWHMINDQVRKFCGAYEAATKAKSSGKNENDILKLVHEIFFNNHHKKFIIEHCWKELRNDQKWCDLSTAKTEGSSKKEEV
;
A
#
# COMPACT_ATOMS: atom_id res chain seq x y z
N MET A 1 37.85 -21.71 -7.76
CA MET A 1 36.74 -21.40 -8.68
C MET A 1 35.47 -21.80 -7.97
N ASP A 2 34.89 -20.87 -7.22
CA ASP A 2 33.74 -21.14 -6.37
C ASP A 2 32.44 -20.86 -7.14
N VAL A 3 31.67 -21.93 -7.35
CA VAL A 3 30.37 -21.89 -8.03
C VAL A 3 29.32 -21.43 -7.02
N ASN A 4 28.77 -20.25 -7.26
CA ASN A 4 27.67 -19.66 -6.52
C ASN A 4 26.34 -20.37 -6.86
N PRO A 5 25.60 -20.94 -5.89
CA PRO A 5 24.39 -21.74 -6.16
C PRO A 5 23.09 -20.93 -6.34
N TYR A 6 23.13 -19.60 -6.47
CA TYR A 6 21.90 -18.76 -6.52
C TYR A 6 21.67 -18.04 -7.84
N ARG A 7 21.78 -18.73 -8.99
CA ARG A 7 21.63 -18.11 -10.31
C ARG A 7 20.55 -18.68 -11.24
N ASN A 8 19.45 -19.25 -10.72
CA ASN A 8 18.44 -19.89 -11.58
C ASN A 8 16.97 -19.64 -11.18
N PHE A 9 16.53 -18.38 -11.03
CA PHE A 9 15.07 -18.10 -10.91
C PHE A 9 14.52 -17.14 -11.96
N VAL A 10 15.37 -16.61 -12.85
CA VAL A 10 14.92 -15.64 -13.88
C VAL A 10 14.62 -16.32 -15.23
N ASP A 11 15.25 -17.46 -15.54
CA ASP A 11 15.12 -18.09 -16.87
C ASP A 11 13.88 -18.98 -17.06
N LEU A 12 13.07 -19.24 -16.02
CA LEU A 12 11.89 -20.12 -16.16
C LEU A 12 10.65 -19.39 -16.70
N LEU A 13 10.62 -18.06 -16.66
CA LEU A 13 9.47 -17.26 -17.13
C LEU A 13 9.52 -16.90 -18.61
N GLN A 14 10.66 -17.10 -19.28
CA GLN A 14 10.83 -16.78 -20.69
C GLN A 14 10.56 -17.98 -21.62
N SER A 15 10.44 -19.20 -21.08
CA SER A 15 10.29 -20.43 -21.88
C SER A 15 8.84 -20.86 -22.15
N GLN A 16 7.84 -19.98 -21.93
CA GLN A 16 6.43 -20.32 -22.14
C GLN A 16 5.70 -19.47 -23.18
N GLN A 17 6.42 -18.88 -24.14
CA GLN A 17 5.79 -18.17 -25.27
C GLN A 17 5.96 -18.84 -26.64
N ASP A 18 6.50 -20.06 -26.72
CA ASP A 18 6.49 -20.82 -27.97
C ASP A 18 5.53 -22.00 -27.90
N SER A 19 4.29 -21.75 -28.31
CA SER A 19 3.41 -22.78 -28.86
C SER A 19 2.75 -22.23 -30.13
N SER A 20 3.53 -22.34 -31.21
CA SER A 20 3.06 -22.37 -32.59
C SER A 20 1.96 -23.43 -32.75
N LEU A 21 0.78 -23.00 -33.23
CA LEU A 21 -0.12 -23.84 -34.00
C LEU A 21 -0.35 -23.13 -35.34
N GLY A 22 0.33 -23.62 -36.37
CA GLY A 22 -0.16 -23.49 -37.74
C GLY A 22 -1.18 -24.60 -38.00
N LEU A 23 -2.25 -24.28 -38.73
CA LEU A 23 -2.64 -24.98 -39.95
C LEU A 23 -3.75 -24.20 -40.68
N ASP A 24 -3.71 -24.35 -42.00
CA ASP A 24 -4.50 -23.80 -43.09
C ASP A 24 -6.04 -23.88 -43.00
N SER A 25 -6.72 -23.04 -43.81
CA SER A 25 -7.47 -23.50 -45.00
C SER A 25 -8.55 -22.49 -45.46
N SER A 26 -8.29 -21.92 -46.64
CA SER A 26 -9.19 -21.66 -47.78
C SER A 26 -10.64 -21.20 -47.58
N GLY A 27 -11.01 -20.09 -48.26
CA GLY A 27 -12.40 -19.81 -48.64
C GLY A 27 -12.68 -18.35 -49.05
N THR A 28 -12.47 -18.03 -50.31
CA THR A 28 -12.94 -16.79 -50.98
C THR A 28 -14.46 -16.65 -50.96
N HIS A 29 -15.00 -15.45 -50.70
CA HIS A 29 -16.16 -14.95 -51.46
C HIS A 29 -16.20 -13.42 -51.53
N LEU A 30 -16.62 -12.97 -52.69
CA LEU A 30 -16.51 -11.66 -53.34
C LEU A 30 -17.71 -10.75 -53.00
N PHE A 31 -17.61 -9.47 -53.41
CA PHE A 31 -18.68 -8.48 -53.69
C PHE A 31 -19.00 -7.51 -52.53
N GLY A 32 -19.05 -6.18 -52.66
CA GLY A 32 -18.94 -5.25 -53.78
C GLY A 32 -19.53 -3.88 -53.36
N SER A 33 -18.94 -2.80 -53.88
CA SER A 33 -19.47 -1.42 -54.07
C SER A 33 -19.74 -0.44 -52.91
N GLU A 34 -18.98 0.65 -53.01
CA GLU A 34 -19.42 2.06 -53.09
C GLU A 34 -19.53 2.95 -51.85
N ALA A 35 -18.96 4.13 -52.04
CA ALA A 35 -18.76 5.23 -51.11
C ALA A 35 -20.06 5.97 -50.79
N ASN A 36 -20.12 6.54 -49.58
CA ASN A 36 -20.66 7.89 -49.40
C ASN A 36 -20.17 8.53 -48.09
N ASP A 37 -20.16 9.85 -48.16
CA ASP A 37 -19.49 10.88 -47.37
C ASP A 37 -20.05 11.09 -45.94
N VAL A 38 -19.26 11.83 -45.15
CA VAL A 38 -19.50 12.54 -43.89
C VAL A 38 -19.81 11.77 -42.60
N THR A 39 -18.89 11.83 -41.63
CA THR A 39 -19.16 12.40 -40.29
C THR A 39 -17.88 12.61 -39.46
N ASN A 40 -17.89 13.73 -38.73
CA ASN A 40 -16.97 14.15 -37.69
C ASN A 40 -16.81 13.13 -36.55
N LEU A 41 -15.69 13.28 -35.83
CA LEU A 41 -15.54 13.04 -34.38
C LEU A 41 -15.40 11.59 -33.89
N GLU A 42 -14.16 11.18 -33.63
CA GLU A 42 -13.59 10.86 -32.32
C GLU A 42 -12.33 10.00 -32.51
N GLU A 43 -11.17 10.61 -32.26
CA GLU A 43 -9.92 9.87 -32.08
C GLU A 43 -10.05 9.08 -30.77
N ASP A 44 -10.49 7.83 -30.88
CA ASP A 44 -10.55 6.86 -29.80
C ASP A 44 -9.12 6.56 -29.33
N THR A 45 -8.61 7.46 -28.49
CA THR A 45 -7.34 7.28 -27.80
C THR A 45 -7.52 6.09 -26.88
N PRO A 46 -6.77 4.99 -27.06
CA PRO A 46 -6.91 3.83 -26.20
C PRO A 46 -6.68 4.27 -24.76
N LEU A 47 -7.70 4.13 -23.91
CA LEU A 47 -7.60 4.35 -22.48
C LEU A 47 -6.45 3.48 -21.98
N GLN A 48 -5.26 4.07 -21.85
CA GLN A 48 -4.11 3.42 -21.24
C GLN A 48 -4.56 3.00 -19.86
N ARG A 49 -4.81 1.69 -19.72
CA ARG A 49 -5.19 1.06 -18.47
C ARG A 49 -4.06 1.31 -17.49
N LYS A 50 -4.20 2.38 -16.71
CA LYS A 50 -3.20 2.87 -15.77
C LYS A 50 -2.76 1.70 -14.92
N GLU A 51 -1.52 1.27 -15.10
CA GLU A 51 -0.97 0.09 -14.46
C GLU A 51 -1.19 0.19 -12.94
N ARG A 52 -1.67 -0.89 -12.31
CA ARG A 52 -1.96 -0.91 -10.87
C ARG A 52 -0.62 -0.74 -10.12
N ARG A 53 -0.30 0.49 -9.73
CA ARG A 53 0.97 0.81 -9.05
C ARG A 53 1.00 0.32 -7.60
N THR A 54 1.99 -0.51 -7.30
CA THR A 54 2.37 -0.96 -5.97
C THR A 54 2.84 0.22 -5.10
N TRP A 55 2.61 0.14 -3.79
CA TRP A 55 3.13 1.10 -2.83
C TRP A 55 4.54 0.68 -2.40
N THR A 56 5.48 1.60 -2.43
CA THR A 56 6.87 1.38 -2.02
C THR A 56 7.11 1.80 -0.56
N PRO A 57 8.20 1.34 0.08
CA PRO A 57 8.57 1.83 1.41
C PRO A 57 8.76 3.36 1.46
N SER A 58 9.33 3.95 0.41
CA SER A 58 9.48 5.40 0.29
C SER A 58 8.13 6.12 0.21
N ASP A 59 7.15 5.56 -0.52
CA ASP A 59 5.79 6.11 -0.56
C ASP A 59 5.16 6.12 0.82
N ASP A 60 5.32 5.03 1.58
CA ASP A 60 4.77 4.91 2.92
C ASP A 60 5.39 5.94 3.88
N ILE A 61 6.71 6.12 3.85
CA ILE A 61 7.42 7.10 4.70
C ILE A 61 6.92 8.52 4.41
N VAL A 62 6.79 8.89 3.13
CA VAL A 62 6.26 10.22 2.76
C VAL A 62 4.81 10.35 3.18
N LEU A 63 3.97 9.33 2.95
CA LEU A 63 2.57 9.36 3.36
C LEU A 63 2.41 9.53 4.88
N ILE A 64 3.20 8.80 5.67
CA ILE A 64 3.24 8.92 7.14
C ILE A 64 3.65 10.34 7.54
N SER A 65 4.74 10.85 6.96
CA SER A 65 5.25 12.20 7.26
C SER A 65 4.19 13.27 6.96
N LEU A 66 3.53 13.19 5.82
CA LEU A 66 2.48 14.13 5.41
C LEU A 66 1.25 14.04 6.30
N TRP A 67 0.83 12.82 6.68
CA TRP A 67 -0.28 12.65 7.61
C TRP A 67 0.04 13.23 8.97
N LEU A 68 1.23 12.95 9.52
CA LEU A 68 1.68 13.47 10.82
C LEU A 68 1.73 15.00 10.80
N ASN A 69 2.33 15.60 9.76
CA ASN A 69 2.40 17.05 9.60
C ASN A 69 1.01 17.69 9.46
N THR A 70 0.19 17.17 8.55
CA THR A 70 -1.17 17.72 8.29
C THR A 70 -2.07 17.56 9.51
N SER A 71 -1.93 16.49 10.28
CA SER A 71 -2.74 16.27 11.49
C SER A 71 -2.40 17.29 12.58
N LYS A 72 -1.16 17.79 12.66
CA LYS A 72 -0.67 18.73 13.67
C LYS A 72 -1.00 20.19 13.35
N ASP A 73 -1.36 20.49 12.11
CA ASP A 73 -1.68 21.85 11.68
C ASP A 73 -3.00 22.34 12.30
N PRO A 74 -2.99 23.39 13.15
CA PRO A 74 -4.19 23.90 13.83
C PRO A 74 -5.24 24.44 12.86
N VAL A 75 -4.85 24.87 11.65
CA VAL A 75 -5.77 25.32 10.59
C VAL A 75 -6.59 24.14 10.05
N VAL A 76 -6.08 22.92 10.20
CA VAL A 76 -6.71 21.67 9.77
C VAL A 76 -7.28 20.88 10.95
N GLY A 77 -6.90 21.25 12.18
CA GLY A 77 -7.24 20.57 13.43
C GLY A 77 -8.72 20.56 13.78
N ASN A 78 -9.55 21.36 13.08
CA ASN A 78 -10.99 21.22 13.14
C ASN A 78 -11.44 20.34 11.96
N GLU A 79 -11.77 19.08 12.23
CA GLU A 79 -12.13 18.00 11.28
C GLU A 79 -13.40 18.27 10.44
N GLN A 80 -13.66 19.51 10.00
CA GLN A 80 -14.92 19.88 9.37
C GLN A 80 -15.13 19.21 8.01
N ARG A 81 -14.07 18.75 7.31
CA ARG A 81 -14.19 17.99 6.04
C ARG A 81 -13.03 17.00 5.84
N SER A 82 -13.23 15.73 6.21
CA SER A 82 -12.31 14.60 5.91
C SER A 82 -11.80 14.61 4.45
N VAL A 83 -12.65 15.02 3.49
CA VAL A 83 -12.27 15.14 2.07
C VAL A 83 -11.17 16.18 1.84
N ALA A 84 -11.23 17.35 2.49
CA ALA A 84 -10.23 18.41 2.34
C ALA A 84 -8.87 17.99 2.90
N PHE A 85 -8.87 17.28 4.04
CA PHE A 85 -7.67 16.71 4.65
C PHE A 85 -6.91 15.80 3.67
N TRP A 86 -7.60 14.83 3.07
CA TRP A 86 -6.98 13.91 2.13
C TRP A 86 -6.60 14.57 0.79
N LYS A 87 -7.34 15.58 0.35
CA LYS A 87 -6.97 16.40 -0.83
C LYS A 87 -5.64 17.15 -0.59
N ARG A 88 -5.44 17.72 0.59
CA ARG A 88 -4.20 18.39 0.97
C ARG A 88 -3.03 17.41 0.99
N ILE A 89 -3.21 16.24 1.63
CA ILE A 89 -2.18 15.18 1.64
C ILE A 89 -1.81 14.76 0.22
N ALA A 90 -2.79 14.50 -0.66
CA ALA A 90 -2.52 14.13 -2.05
C ALA A 90 -1.75 15.23 -2.82
N THR A 91 -2.06 16.50 -2.54
CA THR A 91 -1.37 17.65 -3.15
C THR A 91 0.10 17.69 -2.70
N TYR A 92 0.38 17.55 -1.40
CA TYR A 92 1.75 17.52 -0.90
C TYR A 92 2.52 16.26 -1.32
N PHE A 93 1.83 15.13 -1.45
CA PHE A 93 2.43 13.90 -1.94
C PHE A 93 2.94 14.07 -3.38
N LEU A 94 2.13 14.70 -4.24
CA LEU A 94 2.52 15.02 -5.62
C LEU A 94 3.67 16.04 -5.68
N ALA A 95 3.69 17.00 -4.76
CA ALA A 95 4.74 18.02 -4.68
C ALA A 95 6.06 17.50 -4.07
N SER A 96 6.08 16.28 -3.51
CA SER A 96 7.25 15.73 -2.82
C SER A 96 8.37 15.37 -3.81
N PRO A 97 9.56 16.00 -3.72
CA PRO A 97 10.69 15.70 -4.60
C PRO A 97 11.14 14.24 -4.53
N LYS A 98 10.93 13.60 -3.37
CA LYS A 98 11.29 12.19 -3.13
C LYS A 98 10.46 11.21 -3.97
N ILE A 99 9.34 11.66 -4.53
CA ILE A 99 8.37 10.86 -5.27
C ILE A 99 8.04 11.53 -6.63
N ALA A 100 8.80 12.56 -7.04
CA ALA A 100 8.49 13.40 -8.20
C ALA A 100 8.41 12.67 -9.56
N ALA A 101 8.92 11.44 -9.66
CA ALA A 101 8.77 10.58 -10.83
C ALA A 101 7.51 9.67 -10.79
N CYS A 102 6.70 9.75 -9.73
CA CYS A 102 5.51 8.94 -9.54
C CYS A 102 4.26 9.68 -10.02
N ASP A 103 3.44 9.00 -10.81
CA ASP A 103 2.13 9.51 -11.22
C ASP A 103 1.27 9.91 -10.02
N ARG A 104 0.46 10.95 -10.24
CA ARG A 104 -0.51 11.51 -9.29
C ARG A 104 -1.32 10.43 -8.55
N ARG A 105 -1.08 10.28 -7.24
CA ARG A 105 -1.93 9.52 -6.32
C ARG A 105 -3.13 10.37 -5.91
N GLU A 106 -4.33 9.82 -6.02
CA GLU A 106 -5.55 10.48 -5.57
C GLU A 106 -5.72 10.41 -4.05
N ALA A 107 -6.46 11.37 -3.50
CA ALA A 107 -6.81 11.44 -2.08
C ALA A 107 -7.39 10.12 -1.53
N ALA A 108 -8.23 9.43 -2.33
CA ALA A 108 -8.80 8.14 -1.96
C ALA A 108 -7.73 7.04 -1.81
N HIS A 109 -6.71 7.03 -2.67
CA HIS A 109 -5.59 6.08 -2.60
C HIS A 109 -4.76 6.31 -1.34
N CYS A 110 -4.40 7.57 -1.04
CA CYS A 110 -3.67 7.93 0.18
C CYS A 110 -4.46 7.54 1.43
N LYS A 111 -5.76 7.83 1.48
CA LYS A 111 -6.65 7.45 2.58
C LYS A 111 -6.67 5.93 2.79
N LYS A 112 -6.90 5.16 1.72
CA LYS A 112 -6.94 3.70 1.79
C LYS A 112 -5.62 3.11 2.29
N ARG A 113 -4.49 3.59 1.75
CA ARG A 113 -3.17 3.12 2.17
C ARG A 113 -2.88 3.47 3.63
N TRP A 114 -3.18 4.70 4.05
CA TRP A 114 -3.01 5.12 5.45
C TRP A 114 -3.80 4.23 6.41
N HIS A 115 -5.08 3.96 6.12
CA HIS A 115 -5.88 3.09 6.98
C HIS A 115 -5.31 1.67 7.08
N MET A 116 -4.78 1.13 5.97
CA MET A 116 -4.10 -0.16 5.97
C MET A 116 -2.83 -0.14 6.83
N ILE A 117 -1.97 0.89 6.67
CA ILE A 117 -0.76 1.05 7.50
C ILE A 117 -1.15 1.13 8.97
N ASN A 118 -2.07 2.02 9.32
CA ASN A 118 -2.48 2.26 10.69
C ASN A 118 -3.09 1.01 11.34
N ASP A 119 -3.92 0.24 10.63
CA ASP A 119 -4.46 -1.03 11.12
C ASP A 119 -3.36 -2.06 11.43
N GLN A 120 -2.44 -2.26 10.48
CA GLN A 120 -1.35 -3.22 10.60
C GLN A 120 -0.37 -2.84 11.72
N VAL A 121 0.00 -1.56 11.81
CA VAL A 121 0.91 -1.04 12.84
C VAL A 121 0.28 -1.16 14.23
N ARG A 122 -1.02 -0.87 14.38
CA ARG A 122 -1.74 -1.07 15.66
C ARG A 122 -1.73 -2.52 16.12
N LYS A 123 -2.02 -3.45 15.21
CA LYS A 123 -1.97 -4.89 15.50
C LYS A 123 -0.56 -5.33 15.92
N PHE A 124 0.46 -4.82 15.22
CA PHE A 124 1.85 -5.09 15.57
C PHE A 124 2.23 -4.51 16.94
N CYS A 125 1.74 -3.31 17.31
CA CYS A 125 1.91 -2.78 18.66
C CYS A 125 1.27 -3.69 19.73
N GLY A 126 0.07 -4.22 19.48
CA GLY A 126 -0.56 -5.19 20.40
C GLY A 126 0.28 -6.46 20.59
N ALA A 127 0.86 -6.99 19.51
CA ALA A 127 1.80 -8.10 19.59
C ALA A 127 3.09 -7.72 20.33
N TYR A 128 3.58 -6.49 20.15
CA TYR A 128 4.75 -5.95 20.85
C TYR A 128 4.52 -5.86 22.37
N GLU A 129 3.36 -5.38 22.79
CA GLU A 129 2.96 -5.35 24.19
C GLU A 129 2.86 -6.76 24.78
N ALA A 130 2.26 -7.71 24.06
CA ALA A 130 2.16 -9.10 24.49
C ALA A 130 3.55 -9.75 24.65
N ALA A 131 4.44 -9.57 23.68
CA ALA A 131 5.82 -10.06 23.76
C ALA A 131 6.58 -9.43 24.94
N THR A 132 6.37 -8.14 25.18
CA THR A 132 7.01 -7.40 26.27
C THR A 132 6.50 -7.87 27.63
N LYS A 133 5.22 -8.23 27.76
CA LYS A 133 4.66 -8.82 28.98
C LYS A 133 5.15 -10.24 29.23
N ALA A 134 5.38 -11.01 28.16
CA ALA A 134 5.89 -12.38 28.24
C ALA A 134 7.42 -12.47 28.41
N LYS A 135 8.14 -11.34 28.45
CA LYS A 135 9.60 -11.35 28.53
C LYS A 135 10.07 -11.81 29.92
N SER A 136 10.99 -12.77 29.94
CA SER A 136 11.78 -13.13 31.12
C SER A 136 13.07 -12.28 31.17
N SER A 137 13.67 -12.15 32.35
CA SER A 137 14.95 -11.45 32.52
C SER A 137 16.02 -12.04 31.58
N GLY A 138 16.68 -11.20 30.78
CA GLY A 138 17.80 -11.60 29.92
C GLY A 138 17.54 -11.59 28.41
N LYS A 139 16.31 -11.32 27.95
CA LYS A 139 16.02 -11.18 26.50
C LYS A 139 16.44 -9.82 25.96
N ASN A 140 17.13 -9.79 24.83
CA ASN A 140 17.51 -8.55 24.13
C ASN A 140 16.36 -8.04 23.23
N GLU A 141 16.49 -6.83 22.67
CA GLU A 141 15.46 -6.24 21.80
C GLU A 141 15.20 -7.05 20.53
N ASN A 142 16.23 -7.71 19.97
CA ASN A 142 16.06 -8.56 18.79
C ASN A 142 15.25 -9.83 19.11
N ASP A 143 15.42 -10.40 20.30
CA ASP A 143 14.64 -11.55 20.77
C ASP A 143 13.18 -11.16 20.99
N ILE A 144 12.94 -9.96 21.51
CA ILE A 144 11.60 -9.39 21.63
C ILE A 144 10.99 -9.27 20.24
N LEU A 145 11.67 -8.62 19.28
CA LEU A 145 11.14 -8.45 17.92
C LEU A 145 10.82 -9.79 17.25
N LYS A 146 11.67 -10.81 17.37
CA LYS A 146 11.36 -12.16 16.87
C LYS A 146 10.06 -12.71 17.45
N LEU A 147 9.89 -12.59 18.77
CA LEU A 147 8.67 -13.01 19.46
C LEU A 147 7.44 -12.19 19.02
N VAL A 148 7.60 -10.89 18.74
CA VAL A 148 6.52 -10.05 18.20
C VAL A 148 6.04 -10.56 16.86
N HIS A 149 6.97 -10.87 15.95
CA HIS A 149 6.61 -11.42 14.63
C HIS A 149 5.92 -12.78 14.75
N GLU A 150 6.34 -13.62 15.70
CA GLU A 150 5.69 -14.90 15.99
C GLU A 150 4.26 -14.70 16.51
N ILE A 151 4.07 -13.88 17.55
CA ILE A 151 2.75 -13.56 18.10
C ILE A 151 1.84 -12.96 17.02
N PHE A 152 2.36 -12.03 16.22
CA PHE A 152 1.59 -11.41 15.14
C PHE A 152 1.15 -12.43 14.09
N PHE A 153 2.05 -13.32 13.67
CA PHE A 153 1.73 -14.36 12.70
C PHE A 153 0.70 -15.35 13.25
N ASN A 154 0.82 -15.74 14.52
CA ASN A 154 -0.14 -16.63 15.17
C ASN A 154 -1.53 -16.01 15.26
N ASN A 155 -1.62 -14.70 15.53
CA ASN A 155 -2.90 -14.01 15.69
C ASN A 155 -3.58 -13.60 14.37
N HIS A 156 -2.80 -13.37 13.31
CA HIS A 156 -3.32 -12.79 12.06
C HIS A 156 -3.06 -13.63 10.81
N HIS A 157 -2.32 -14.74 10.94
CA HIS A 157 -1.95 -15.65 9.86
C HIS A 157 -1.30 -14.95 8.65
N LYS A 158 -0.60 -13.84 8.92
CA LYS A 158 0.10 -13.02 7.91
C LYS A 158 1.40 -12.51 8.47
N LYS A 159 2.43 -12.44 7.61
CA LYS A 159 3.69 -11.81 7.98
C LYS A 159 3.52 -10.29 7.99
N PHE A 160 4.03 -9.64 9.02
CA PHE A 160 4.15 -8.19 9.04
C PHE A 160 5.31 -7.77 8.12
N ILE A 161 5.02 -6.98 7.09
CA ILE A 161 5.99 -6.60 6.05
C ILE A 161 6.29 -5.09 6.00
N ILE A 162 5.67 -4.31 6.88
CA ILE A 162 5.78 -2.85 6.91
C ILE A 162 6.43 -2.37 8.21
N GLU A 163 7.52 -3.02 8.59
CA GLU A 163 8.34 -2.64 9.75
C GLU A 163 8.85 -1.20 9.68
N HIS A 164 9.16 -0.71 8.48
CA HIS A 164 9.54 0.68 8.27
C HIS A 164 8.45 1.63 8.77
N CYS A 165 7.17 1.35 8.50
CA CYS A 165 6.06 2.17 8.97
C CYS A 165 5.94 2.17 10.50
N TRP A 166 6.13 1.02 11.14
CA TRP A 166 6.07 0.93 12.60
C TRP A 166 7.20 1.71 13.26
N LYS A 167 8.42 1.66 12.71
CA LYS A 167 9.57 2.44 13.22
C LYS A 167 9.32 3.96 13.19
N GLU A 168 8.66 4.46 12.14
CA GLU A 168 8.30 5.88 12.03
C GLU A 168 7.20 6.28 13.04
N LEU A 169 6.25 5.39 13.32
CA LEU A 169 5.06 5.73 14.13
C LEU A 169 5.21 5.46 15.63
N ARG A 170 6.02 4.48 16.03
CA ARG A 170 6.09 3.98 17.43
C ARG A 170 6.50 5.04 18.46
N ASN A 171 7.19 6.09 18.02
CA ASN A 171 7.69 7.17 18.89
C ASN A 171 6.91 8.49 18.70
N ASP A 172 5.93 8.58 17.79
CA ASP A 172 5.17 9.81 17.58
C ASP A 172 4.04 9.92 18.61
N GLN A 173 4.17 10.86 19.54
CA GLN A 173 3.21 11.05 20.65
C GLN A 173 1.78 11.25 20.14
N LYS A 174 1.58 12.05 19.10
CA LYS A 174 0.24 12.35 18.58
C LYS A 174 -0.40 11.12 17.96
N TRP A 175 0.36 10.34 17.19
CA TRP A 175 -0.15 9.07 16.67
C TRP A 175 -0.50 8.11 17.80
N CYS A 176 0.35 7.98 18.82
CA CYS A 176 0.07 7.15 19.99
C CYS A 176 -1.24 7.56 20.67
N ASP A 177 -1.45 8.84 20.95
CA ASP A 177 -2.67 9.36 21.58
C ASP A 177 -3.93 9.08 20.72
N LEU A 178 -3.85 9.30 19.40
CA LEU A 178 -4.94 9.00 18.45
C LEU A 178 -5.15 7.48 18.25
N SER A 179 -4.13 6.69 18.54
CA SER A 179 -4.15 5.24 18.44
C SER A 179 -4.89 4.61 19.61
N THR A 180 -4.59 5.06 20.82
CA THR A 180 -5.17 4.57 22.09
C THR A 180 -6.59 5.09 22.32
N ALA A 181 -6.89 6.35 21.96
CA ALA A 181 -8.22 6.95 22.15
C ALA A 181 -9.36 6.19 21.45
N LYS A 182 -9.06 5.44 20.37
CA LYS A 182 -10.07 4.61 19.67
C LYS A 182 -10.36 3.28 20.36
N THR A 183 -9.49 2.81 21.25
CA THR A 183 -9.68 1.56 21.98
C THR A 183 -10.62 1.74 23.17
N GLU A 184 -10.58 2.89 23.84
CA GLU A 184 -11.43 3.16 25.02
C GLU A 184 -12.91 3.37 24.68
N GLY A 185 -13.23 3.82 23.47
CA GLY A 185 -14.61 4.07 23.04
C GLY A 185 -15.43 2.80 22.71
N SER A 186 -14.79 1.64 22.57
CA SER A 186 -15.47 0.40 22.15
C SER A 186 -15.81 -0.56 23.29
N SER A 187 -15.33 -0.32 24.52
CA SER A 187 -15.47 -1.26 25.65
C SER A 187 -16.56 -0.89 26.66
N LYS A 188 -17.41 0.11 26.37
CA LYS A 188 -18.57 0.46 27.21
C LYS A 188 -19.84 0.38 26.39
N LYS A 189 -20.44 -0.82 26.34
CA LYS A 189 -21.87 -1.10 26.08
C LYS A 189 -22.07 -2.61 26.01
N GLU A 190 -22.38 -3.20 27.16
CA GLU A 190 -23.39 -4.25 27.38
C GLU A 190 -23.10 -4.90 28.74
N GLU A 191 -23.53 -4.20 29.79
CA GLU A 191 -23.99 -4.84 31.00
C GLU A 191 -25.17 -3.98 31.49
N VAL A 192 -26.35 -4.62 31.47
CA VAL A 192 -27.65 -4.39 32.14
C VAL A 192 -28.76 -4.83 31.18
#